data_AF-A0A367F7D1-F1
#
_entry.id   AF-A0A367F7D1-F1
#
_cell.length_a   1.000
_cell.length_b   1.000
_cell.length_c   1.000
_cell.angle_alpha   90.00
_cell.angle_beta   90.00
_cell.angle_gamma   90.00
#
_symmetry.space_group_name_H-M   'P 1'
#
loop_
_entity.id
_entity.type
_entity.pdbx_description
1 polymer ?
#
loop_
_entity_poly.entity_id
_entity_poly.type
_entity_poly.pdbx_seq_one_letter_code
_entity_poly.pdbx_strand_id
1 'polypeptide(L)'
;MARRLPAFRDRVAKDLEGRRLTRERVLAAAARMLDIGFFRVGGEEYDSYGLATLRMEHVRCEKGMVSCVYPAKGGKIREVEIIDADVCRVITALHRTGEEGDLLRYTDGSDSHGGVERAVIALLRRTPPSTERETP
;
A
#
# COMPACT_ATOMS: atom_id res chain seq x y z
N MET A 1 9.01 -3.62 -15.72
CA MET A 1 8.16 -3.67 -14.51
C MET A 1 7.68 -5.09 -14.23
N ALA A 2 7.05 -5.78 -15.19
CA ALA A 2 6.49 -7.14 -15.00
C ALA A 2 7.45 -8.15 -14.34
N ARG A 3 8.71 -8.27 -14.80
CA ARG A 3 9.69 -9.23 -14.25
C ARG A 3 10.12 -8.96 -12.79
N ARG A 4 9.82 -7.79 -12.24
CA ARG A 4 10.15 -7.43 -10.84
C ARG A 4 8.99 -7.65 -9.88
N LEU A 5 7.76 -7.81 -10.39
CA LEU A 5 6.57 -7.97 -9.57
C LEU A 5 6.61 -9.21 -8.67
N PRO A 6 7.08 -10.39 -9.11
CA PRO A 6 7.14 -11.56 -8.24
C PRO A 6 8.07 -11.32 -7.05
N ALA A 7 9.32 -10.92 -7.30
CA ALA A 7 10.29 -10.60 -6.24
C ALA A 7 9.82 -9.46 -5.32
N PHE A 8 9.08 -8.49 -5.87
CA PHE A 8 8.53 -7.39 -5.09
C PHE A 8 7.42 -7.88 -4.16
N ARG A 9 6.52 -8.74 -4.65
CA ARG A 9 5.46 -9.36 -3.86
C ARG A 9 6.03 -10.21 -2.74
N ASP A 10 7.07 -10.99 -3.01
CA ASP A 10 7.76 -11.80 -1.99
C ASP A 10 8.36 -10.92 -0.89
N ARG A 11 9.00 -9.80 -1.29
CA ARG A 11 9.55 -8.84 -0.34
C ARG A 11 8.47 -8.20 0.52
N VAL A 12 7.38 -7.75 -0.10
CA VAL A 12 6.23 -7.15 0.59
C VAL A 12 5.63 -8.13 1.58
N ALA A 13 5.41 -9.40 1.18
CA ALA A 13 4.88 -10.43 2.06
C ALA A 13 5.79 -10.63 3.29
N LYS A 14 7.11 -10.74 3.07
CA LYS A 14 8.09 -10.87 4.16
C LYS A 14 8.07 -9.68 5.12
N ASP A 15 8.00 -8.46 4.60
CA ASP A 15 7.98 -7.25 5.43
C ASP A 15 6.65 -7.14 6.23
N LEU A 16 5.56 -7.80 5.80
CA LEU A 16 4.28 -7.86 6.52
C LEU A 16 4.27 -8.87 7.69
N GLU A 17 5.10 -9.91 7.66
CA GLU A 17 5.17 -10.97 8.69
C GLU A 17 5.59 -10.47 10.08
N GLY A 18 6.24 -9.29 10.14
CA GLY A 18 6.68 -8.69 11.40
C GLY A 18 5.52 -8.44 12.37
N ARG A 19 5.80 -8.38 13.69
CA ARG A 19 4.77 -8.05 14.71
C ARG A 19 4.72 -6.57 15.07
N ARG A 20 5.87 -5.88 14.98
CA ARG A 20 5.99 -4.46 15.31
C ARG A 20 5.48 -3.60 14.16
N LEU A 21 4.98 -2.41 14.47
CA LEU A 21 4.62 -1.41 13.48
C LEU A 21 5.90 -0.65 13.09
N THR A 22 6.66 -1.22 12.16
CA THR A 22 7.87 -0.58 11.61
C THR A 22 7.55 0.15 10.32
N ARG A 23 8.45 1.06 9.92
CA ARG A 23 8.36 1.78 8.65
C ARG A 23 8.23 0.83 7.46
N GLU A 24 9.06 -0.21 7.42
CA GLU A 24 9.07 -1.20 6.34
C GLU A 24 7.72 -1.91 6.25
N ARG A 25 7.10 -2.20 7.39
CA ARG A 25 5.81 -2.89 7.46
C ARG A 25 4.65 -1.99 7.00
N VAL A 26 4.67 -0.71 7.35
CA VAL A 26 3.69 0.28 6.85
C VAL A 26 3.83 0.44 5.33
N LEU A 27 5.06 0.55 4.83
CA LEU A 27 5.32 0.63 3.38
C LEU A 27 4.93 -0.67 2.65
N ALA A 28 5.13 -1.83 3.27
CA ALA A 28 4.70 -3.11 2.72
C ALA A 28 3.16 -3.19 2.64
N ALA A 29 2.44 -2.70 3.65
CA ALA A 29 0.98 -2.63 3.62
C ALA A 29 0.49 -1.70 2.50
N ALA A 30 1.09 -0.51 2.37
CA ALA A 30 0.82 0.41 1.27
C ALA A 30 1.05 -0.23 -0.11
N ALA A 31 2.20 -0.88 -0.28
CA ALA A 31 2.56 -1.60 -1.50
C ALA A 31 1.57 -2.73 -1.83
N ARG A 32 1.13 -3.48 -0.82
CA ARG A 32 0.15 -4.56 -0.95
C ARG A 32 -1.23 -4.03 -1.34
N MET A 33 -1.67 -2.93 -0.75
CA MET A 33 -2.92 -2.26 -1.13
C MET A 33 -2.87 -1.75 -2.58
N LEU A 34 -1.73 -1.21 -3.04
CA LEU A 34 -1.53 -0.85 -4.44
C LEU A 34 -1.56 -2.06 -5.36
N ASP A 35 -0.87 -3.15 -5.01
CA ASP A 35 -0.84 -4.39 -5.79
C ASP A 35 -2.23 -5.04 -5.94
N ILE A 36 -3.04 -5.06 -4.87
CA ILE A 36 -4.36 -5.70 -4.87
C ILE A 36 -5.45 -4.77 -5.39
N GLY A 37 -5.57 -3.58 -4.80
CA GLY A 37 -6.73 -2.70 -4.97
C GLY A 37 -6.68 -1.88 -6.26
N PHE A 38 -5.49 -1.49 -6.74
CA PHE A 38 -5.38 -0.57 -7.87
C PHE A 38 -5.17 -1.28 -9.21
N PHE A 39 -4.46 -2.42 -9.25
CA PHE A 39 -4.30 -3.16 -10.51
C PHE A 39 -5.57 -3.88 -10.97
N ARG A 40 -6.54 -4.13 -10.06
CA ARG A 40 -7.76 -4.90 -10.39
C ARG A 40 -8.99 -4.04 -10.68
N VAL A 41 -9.00 -2.75 -10.31
CA VAL A 41 -10.14 -1.85 -10.59
C VAL A 41 -10.19 -1.38 -12.06
N GLY A 42 -9.26 -1.86 -12.89
CA GLY A 42 -9.37 -1.90 -14.34
C GLY A 42 -8.63 -0.75 -15.01
N GLY A 43 -7.43 -1.06 -15.51
CA GLY A 43 -6.81 -0.51 -16.72
C GLY A 43 -6.55 1.00 -16.86
N GLU A 44 -7.21 1.86 -16.10
CA GLU A 44 -7.01 3.31 -16.16
C GLU A 44 -5.78 3.71 -15.37
N GLU A 45 -5.03 4.61 -15.99
CA GLU A 45 -3.72 5.09 -15.60
C GLU A 45 -3.66 5.47 -14.11
N TYR A 46 -2.54 5.09 -13.50
CA TYR A 46 -2.15 5.35 -12.12
C TYR A 46 -2.58 6.75 -11.63
N ASP A 47 -3.71 6.85 -10.95
CA ASP A 47 -4.01 8.01 -10.11
C ASP A 47 -3.47 7.71 -8.70
N SER A 48 -2.16 7.48 -8.64
CA SER A 48 -1.41 7.11 -7.43
C SER A 48 -1.60 8.07 -6.25
N TYR A 49 -2.05 9.30 -6.55
CA TYR A 49 -2.42 10.30 -5.58
C TYR A 49 -3.41 9.76 -4.54
N GLY A 50 -4.40 8.96 -4.96
CA GLY A 50 -5.48 8.51 -4.06
C GLY A 50 -5.00 7.76 -2.83
N LEU A 51 -3.97 6.90 -2.98
CA LEU A 51 -3.44 6.09 -1.88
C LEU A 51 -2.46 6.85 -0.98
N ALA A 52 -1.62 7.72 -1.56
CA ALA A 52 -0.73 8.58 -0.79
C ALA A 52 -1.50 9.62 0.05
N THR A 53 -2.73 9.94 -0.36
CA THR A 53 -3.65 10.86 0.34
C THR A 53 -4.73 10.13 1.15
N LEU A 54 -4.67 8.80 1.29
CA LEU A 54 -5.60 8.12 2.18
C LEU A 54 -5.36 8.60 3.61
N ARG A 55 -6.44 9.01 4.26
CA ARG A 55 -6.44 9.40 5.66
C ARG A 55 -6.90 8.24 6.52
N MET A 56 -6.54 8.28 7.80
CA MET A 56 -7.00 7.33 8.80
C MET A 56 -8.53 7.16 8.75
N GLU A 57 -9.27 8.26 8.61
CA GLU A 57 -10.75 8.26 8.51
C GLU A 57 -11.30 7.54 7.27
N HIS A 58 -10.53 7.49 6.18
CA HIS A 58 -10.96 6.86 4.91
C HIS A 58 -10.85 5.35 4.94
N VAL A 59 -10.12 4.77 5.90
CA VAL A 59 -9.78 3.34 5.90
C VAL A 59 -10.21 2.67 7.18
N ARG A 60 -10.98 1.59 7.02
CA ARG A 60 -11.39 0.72 8.13
C ARG A 60 -10.91 -0.69 7.87
N CYS A 61 -10.67 -1.44 8.94
CA CYS A 61 -10.55 -2.87 8.81
C CYS A 61 -11.55 -3.59 9.72
N GLU A 62 -12.32 -4.49 9.14
CA GLU A 62 -13.27 -5.33 9.83
C GLU A 62 -13.19 -6.76 9.26
N LYS A 63 -13.15 -7.77 10.14
CA LYS A 63 -13.18 -9.19 9.76
C LYS A 63 -12.12 -9.61 8.71
N GLY A 64 -10.97 -8.95 8.67
CA GLY A 64 -9.89 -9.23 7.70
C GLY A 64 -10.08 -8.57 6.34
N MET A 65 -11.08 -7.70 6.21
CA MET A 65 -11.35 -6.90 5.02
C MET A 65 -11.05 -5.43 5.31
N VAL A 66 -10.24 -4.83 4.44
CA VAL A 66 -9.91 -3.41 4.46
C VAL A 66 -10.86 -2.70 3.51
N SER A 67 -11.65 -1.77 4.03
CA SER A 67 -12.51 -0.90 3.23
C SER A 67 -11.91 0.49 3.17
N CYS A 68 -11.83 1.04 1.96
CA CYS A 68 -11.34 2.38 1.69
C CYS A 68 -12.44 3.19 1.00
N VAL A 69 -12.88 4.28 1.62
CA VAL A 69 -13.87 5.21 1.07
C VAL A 69 -13.26 6.61 1.04
N TYR A 70 -13.07 7.17 -0.15
CA TYR A 70 -12.38 8.45 -0.31
C TYR A 70 -12.86 9.21 -1.55
N PRO A 71 -12.79 10.55 -1.55
CA PRO A 71 -13.02 11.34 -2.75
C PRO A 71 -11.84 11.16 -3.70
N ALA A 72 -12.12 10.69 -4.92
CA ALA A 72 -11.14 10.60 -5.99
C ALA A 72 -11.20 11.84 -6.89
N LYS A 73 -10.32 11.87 -7.90
CA LYS A 73 -10.26 12.94 -8.89
C LYS A 73 -11.63 13.17 -9.53
N GLY A 74 -12.02 14.44 -9.60
CA GLY A 74 -13.34 14.86 -10.06
C GLY A 74 -14.44 14.78 -9.00
N GLY A 75 -14.11 14.63 -7.72
CA GLY A 75 -15.05 14.67 -6.59
C GLY A 75 -15.93 13.44 -6.47
N LYS A 76 -15.68 12.40 -7.27
CA LYS A 76 -16.41 11.14 -7.21
C LYS A 76 -15.93 10.33 -6.02
N ILE A 77 -16.86 9.83 -5.21
CA ILE A 77 -16.54 8.90 -4.13
C ILE A 77 -16.09 7.57 -4.75
N ARG A 78 -14.91 7.10 -4.35
CA ARG A 78 -14.42 5.75 -4.65
C ARG A 78 -14.56 4.91 -3.39
N GLU A 79 -15.01 3.68 -3.59
CA GLU A 79 -15.06 2.63 -2.58
C GLU A 79 -14.24 1.44 -3.10
N VAL A 80 -13.33 0.97 -2.26
CA VAL A 80 -12.45 -0.17 -2.57
C VAL A 80 -12.43 -1.11 -1.38
N GLU A 81 -12.68 -2.39 -1.63
CA GLU A 81 -12.58 -3.44 -0.62
C GLU A 81 -11.43 -4.38 -0.97
N ILE A 82 -10.59 -4.66 0.02
CA ILE A 82 -9.41 -5.52 -0.10
C ILE A 82 -9.48 -6.59 0.99
N ILE A 83 -9.56 -7.84 0.59
CA ILE A 83 -9.49 -8.97 1.52
C ILE A 83 -8.02 -9.32 1.71
N ASP A 84 -7.41 -8.78 2.76
CA ASP A 84 -6.02 -9.07 3.14
C ASP A 84 -5.83 -8.88 4.65
N ALA A 85 -5.68 -10.01 5.36
CA ALA A 85 -5.59 -10.03 6.81
C ALA A 85 -4.29 -9.38 7.34
N ASP A 86 -3.22 -9.37 6.56
CA ASP A 86 -1.94 -8.79 6.98
C ASP A 86 -1.97 -7.27 6.85
N VAL A 87 -2.52 -6.75 5.76
CA VAL A 87 -2.81 -5.31 5.64
C VAL A 87 -3.77 -4.89 6.76
N CYS A 88 -4.84 -5.65 7.00
CA CYS A 88 -5.77 -5.37 8.08
C CYS A 88 -5.08 -5.20 9.44
N ARG A 89 -4.14 -6.11 9.79
CA ARG A 89 -3.38 -6.03 11.04
C ARG A 89 -2.56 -4.74 11.14
N VAL A 90 -1.96 -4.29 10.04
CA VAL A 90 -1.19 -3.04 10.01
C VAL A 90 -2.10 -1.83 10.18
N ILE A 91 -3.23 -1.80 9.47
CA ILE A 91 -4.23 -0.72 9.57
C ILE A 91 -4.81 -0.65 10.99
N THR A 92 -5.16 -1.78 11.59
CA THR A 92 -5.63 -1.84 12.98
C THR A 92 -4.54 -1.35 13.95
N ALA A 93 -3.27 -1.69 13.71
CA ALA A 93 -2.16 -1.22 14.54
C ALA A 93 -1.94 0.30 14.40
N LEU A 94 -2.08 0.86 13.20
CA LEU A 94 -2.06 2.31 12.96
C LEU A 94 -3.20 2.98 13.71
N HIS A 95 -4.44 2.51 13.58
CA HIS A 95 -5.59 3.11 14.29
C HIS A 95 -5.42 3.12 15.82
N ARG A 96 -4.70 2.14 16.38
CA ARG A 96 -4.41 2.07 17.81
C ARG A 96 -3.40 3.11 18.29
N THR A 97 -2.63 3.75 17.41
CA THR A 97 -1.74 4.85 17.82
C THR A 97 -2.52 6.10 18.20
N GLY A 98 -3.76 6.23 17.70
CA GLY A 98 -4.59 7.42 17.89
C GLY A 98 -4.15 8.63 17.06
N GLU A 99 -3.23 8.44 16.11
CA GLU A 99 -2.83 9.52 15.21
C GLU A 99 -3.93 9.82 14.18
N GLU A 100 -4.11 11.11 13.91
CA GLU A 100 -5.00 11.63 12.88
C GLU A 100 -4.22 12.04 11.63
N GLY A 101 -4.92 12.20 10.50
CA GLY A 101 -4.33 12.62 9.22
C GLY A 101 -4.03 11.46 8.28
N ASP A 102 -2.89 11.51 7.59
CA ASP A 102 -2.57 10.56 6.52
C ASP A 102 -2.31 9.15 7.07
N LEU A 103 -3.01 8.15 6.54
CA LEU A 103 -2.94 6.74 6.95
C LEU A 103 -1.52 6.18 6.84
N LEU A 104 -0.80 6.62 5.81
CA LEU A 104 0.52 6.13 5.46
C LEU A 104 1.58 7.17 5.74
N ARG A 105 1.34 8.06 6.71
CA ARG A 105 2.33 9.06 7.13
C ARG A 105 3.62 8.37 7.58
N TYR A 106 4.69 8.61 6.84
CA TYR A 106 6.05 8.44 7.32
C TYR A 106 6.78 9.74 7.02
N THR A 107 7.16 10.47 8.07
CA THR A 107 7.98 11.66 7.93
C THR A 107 9.42 11.21 7.69
N ASP A 108 9.85 11.14 6.44
CA ASP A 108 11.16 11.74 6.15
C ASP A 108 10.90 13.24 6.17
N GLY A 109 11.64 14.01 6.97
CA GLY A 109 11.42 15.44 7.05
C GLY A 109 11.37 16.02 5.63
N SER A 110 10.28 16.71 5.29
CA SER A 110 10.08 17.49 4.04
C SER A 110 9.37 16.81 2.85
N ASP A 111 8.31 16.00 3.00
CA ASP A 111 7.22 15.98 1.99
C ASP A 111 5.97 15.21 2.47
N SER A 112 4.87 15.90 2.72
CA SER A 112 3.68 15.28 3.37
C SER A 112 2.74 14.53 2.43
N HIS A 113 2.91 14.60 1.10
CA HIS A 113 1.93 14.01 0.17
C HIS A 113 2.55 13.12 -0.93
N GLY A 114 3.90 13.06 -1.02
CA GLY A 114 4.62 12.26 -2.03
C GLY A 114 5.48 11.12 -1.48
N GLY A 115 5.60 10.98 -0.14
CA GLY A 115 6.57 10.06 0.47
C GLY A 115 6.28 8.58 0.20
N VAL A 116 5.01 8.16 0.30
CA VAL A 116 4.61 6.75 0.26
C VAL A 116 4.65 6.18 -1.14
N GLU A 117 4.03 6.86 -2.11
CA GLU A 117 4.07 6.45 -3.50
C GLU A 117 5.52 6.37 -3.99
N ARG A 118 6.31 7.42 -3.75
CA ARG A 118 7.73 7.42 -4.13
C ARG A 118 8.49 6.32 -3.42
N ALA A 119 8.19 6.02 -2.16
CA ALA A 119 8.81 4.92 -1.43
C ALA A 119 8.43 3.56 -2.01
N VAL A 120 7.18 3.34 -2.42
CA VAL A 120 6.74 2.09 -3.06
C VAL A 120 7.37 1.94 -4.45
N ILE A 121 7.36 2.99 -5.27
CA ILE A 121 8.03 3.01 -6.58
C ILE A 121 9.53 2.77 -6.40
N ALA A 122 10.17 3.40 -5.41
CA ALA A 122 11.58 3.16 -5.10
C ALA A 122 11.83 1.72 -4.64
N LEU A 123 10.94 1.14 -3.82
CA LEU A 123 11.02 -0.25 -3.38
C LEU A 123 10.94 -1.21 -4.58
N LEU A 124 9.99 -0.98 -5.49
CA LEU A 124 9.85 -1.74 -6.73
C LEU A 124 11.08 -1.60 -7.64
N ARG A 125 11.63 -0.39 -7.78
CA ARG A 125 12.86 -0.12 -8.56
C ARG A 125 14.13 -0.69 -7.93
N ARG A 126 14.17 -0.87 -6.60
CA ARG A 126 15.28 -1.51 -5.88
C ARG A 126 15.19 -3.04 -5.87
N THR A 127 14.00 -3.59 -6.09
CA THR A 127 13.80 -5.03 -6.18
C THR A 127 14.43 -5.56 -7.48
N PRO A 128 15.42 -6.46 -7.42
CA PRO A 128 16.01 -7.04 -8.62
C PRO A 128 14.95 -7.80 -9.42
N PRO A 129 15.03 -7.82 -10.77
CA PRO A 129 14.13 -8.66 -11.56
C PRO A 129 14.30 -10.12 -11.14
N SER A 130 13.19 -10.85 -11.06
CA SER A 130 13.25 -12.30 -10.92
C SER A 130 14.06 -12.83 -12.11
N THR A 131 15.15 -13.53 -11.84
CA THR A 131 15.84 -14.32 -12.86
C THR A 131 14.84 -15.36 -13.33
N GLU A 132 14.34 -15.19 -14.55
CA GLU A 132 13.76 -16.33 -15.27
C GLU A 132 14.84 -17.41 -15.25
N ARG A 133 14.58 -18.51 -14.54
CA ARG A 133 15.15 -19.77 -14.98
C ARG A 133 14.53 -19.99 -16.34
N GLU A 134 15.27 -19.61 -17.38
CA GLU A 134 15.10 -20.20 -18.70
C GLU A 134 15.07 -21.71 -18.45
N THR A 135 13.87 -22.26 -18.55
CA THR A 135 13.67 -23.70 -18.49
C THR A 135 14.09 -24.18 -19.88
N PRO A 136 15.07 -25.09 -19.98
CA PRO A 136 15.62 -25.52 -21.26
C PRO A 136 14.58 -26.23 -22.14
#